data_AF-A0A662F061-F1
#
_entry.id   AF-A0A662F061-F1
#
_cell.length_a   1.000
_cell.length_b   1.000
_cell.length_c   1.000
_cell.angle_alpha   90.00
_cell.angle_beta   90.00
_cell.angle_gamma   90.00
#
_symmetry.space_group_name_H-M   'P 1'
#
loop_
_entity.id
_entity.type
_entity.pdbx_description
1 polymer ?
#
loop_
_entity_poly.entity_id
_entity_poly.type
_entity_poly.pdbx_seq_one_letter_code
_entity_poly.pdbx_strand_id
1 'polypeptide(L)'
;MTLLELRKKLESRKNQIGLIGIRLDLSESPGNSVSAALTSDWKIISIKYGKNLDLVPDSETLRYVRKRDIDDPKLKLSLDLLEHESSHRENPSGTRFGCPYTVEMHDIIKEAIHKVLSVKGKAGLEDYVTNAFEDILDNVNCRKHTDFAGQALFWNNQGLVNSKNEKYSPFYEAFVQINLVLGGSVKEYTLLRRFYTNDRKVKKATKGFLDDMRSILGVEKLVRIHEKPAFKTIFTRDLQQREKLWTDLAHSFAMHTADLLEQMPPEMMFGSSENPFDKEMRQPRVKQEIAFNRYKRGKGPAGHRDLQEQLYDLYKRISKEIRVETSFYSESQKIPPVHYGKRFIKKDEQKFRYKGIGFKQDGSIGLRTTRYSELYPVSYKVHLSKFPKFKLILIDRSSSMKYNCDNESDVGDKSFIPWGDKSKYHFALKGYFGIDNFLERQGISNYVQNCVLGFSGENAIRGKSKKVAKALLTMPSGGTSFDIDRLESELSDENFVLSISDGEFELTEDIKKRLEQKIKQVKVDYAHIQIGEDTDFSSYLKKIDVPVFKVRGDDDLAKTMISFVSSYYRRIEVCK
;
A
#
# COMPACT_ATOMS: atom_id res chain seq x y z
N MET A 1 37.34 19.66 2.80
CA MET A 1 36.38 19.76 1.68
C MET A 1 35.11 20.44 2.17
N THR A 2 34.58 21.42 1.43
CA THR A 2 33.28 22.04 1.76
C THR A 2 32.11 21.14 1.33
N LEU A 3 30.91 21.33 1.89
CA LEU A 3 29.72 20.59 1.45
C LEU A 3 29.38 20.83 -0.02
N LEU A 4 29.66 22.02 -0.54
CA LEU A 4 29.42 22.36 -1.94
C LEU A 4 30.34 21.56 -2.87
N GLU A 5 31.61 21.43 -2.53
CA GLU A 5 32.58 20.59 -3.27
C GLU A 5 32.18 19.11 -3.22
N LEU A 6 31.80 18.63 -2.02
CA LEU A 6 31.34 17.27 -1.83
C LEU A 6 30.11 16.98 -2.70
N ARG A 7 29.12 17.88 -2.70
CA ARG A 7 27.92 17.76 -3.53
C ARG A 7 28.26 17.64 -5.01
N LYS A 8 29.19 18.46 -5.53
CA LYS A 8 29.61 18.38 -6.94
C LYS A 8 30.21 17.02 -7.28
N LYS A 9 31.05 16.47 -6.40
CA LYS A 9 31.66 15.13 -6.60
C LYS A 9 30.61 14.02 -6.54
N LEU A 10 29.69 14.07 -5.58
CA LEU A 10 28.60 13.10 -5.46
C LEU A 10 27.61 13.17 -6.63
N GLU A 11 27.25 14.37 -7.09
CA GLU A 11 26.40 14.54 -8.28
C GLU A 11 27.05 13.95 -9.54
N SER A 12 28.36 14.18 -9.72
CA SER A 12 29.12 13.55 -10.81
C SER A 12 29.03 12.03 -10.73
N ARG A 13 29.29 11.44 -9.55
CA ARG A 13 29.21 9.99 -9.35
C ARG A 13 27.80 9.45 -9.57
N LYS A 14 26.79 10.11 -9.00
CA LYS A 14 25.37 9.77 -9.15
C LYS A 14 24.96 9.68 -10.63
N ASN A 15 25.41 10.64 -11.44
CA ASN A 15 25.13 10.64 -12.87
C ASN A 15 25.86 9.50 -13.60
N GLN A 16 27.10 9.19 -13.21
CA GLN A 16 27.85 8.05 -13.77
C GLN A 16 27.18 6.71 -13.51
N ILE A 17 26.56 6.52 -12.34
CA ILE A 17 25.86 5.28 -11.99
C ILE A 17 24.39 5.24 -12.47
N GLY A 18 23.96 6.26 -13.24
CA GLY A 18 22.67 6.27 -13.95
C GLY A 18 21.49 6.87 -13.16
N LEU A 19 21.73 7.50 -12.00
CA LEU A 19 20.67 8.04 -11.14
C LEU A 19 20.33 9.50 -11.49
N ILE A 20 20.04 9.77 -12.76
CA ILE A 20 19.85 11.13 -13.30
C ILE A 20 18.60 11.82 -12.70
N GLY A 21 17.57 11.04 -12.33
CA GLY A 21 16.31 11.55 -11.77
C GLY A 21 16.27 11.74 -10.24
N ILE A 22 17.29 11.28 -9.52
CA ILE A 22 17.36 11.37 -8.05
C ILE A 22 18.14 12.63 -7.66
N ARG A 23 17.64 13.39 -6.68
CA ARG A 23 18.32 14.56 -6.11
C ARG A 23 19.21 14.16 -4.95
N LEU A 24 20.34 14.84 -4.76
CA LEU A 24 21.12 14.71 -3.54
C LEU A 24 20.81 15.83 -2.58
N ASP A 25 20.48 15.48 -1.35
CA ASP A 25 20.39 16.42 -0.24
C ASP A 25 21.52 16.17 0.75
N LEU A 26 22.35 17.19 0.98
CA LEU A 26 23.43 17.14 1.94
C LEU A 26 23.15 18.19 3.00
N SER A 27 23.05 17.76 4.26
CA SER A 27 22.75 18.66 5.37
C SER A 27 23.61 18.36 6.59
N GLU A 28 23.68 19.34 7.49
CA GLU A 28 24.34 19.17 8.78
C GLU A 28 23.31 19.13 9.91
N SER A 29 23.53 18.24 10.86
CA SER A 29 22.74 18.12 12.10
C SER A 29 23.64 18.29 13.33
N PRO A 30 23.09 18.67 14.49
CA PRO A 30 23.85 18.62 15.74
C PRO A 30 24.40 17.21 16.01
N GLY A 31 25.56 17.12 16.66
CA GLY A 31 26.17 15.84 17.08
C GLY A 31 27.36 15.40 16.22
N ASN A 32 27.76 14.14 16.40
CA ASN A 32 28.95 13.51 15.80
C ASN A 32 28.57 12.24 15.01
N SER A 33 27.32 12.14 14.54
CA SER A 33 26.85 10.98 13.78
C SER A 33 26.79 11.28 12.29
N VAL A 34 26.76 10.23 11.48
CA VAL A 34 26.46 10.31 10.05
C VAL A 34 25.30 9.37 9.75
N SER A 35 24.39 9.80 8.88
CA SER A 35 23.33 8.94 8.36
C SER A 35 23.11 9.22 6.88
N ALA A 36 22.74 8.17 6.16
CA ALA A 36 22.20 8.28 4.82
C ALA A 36 20.81 7.64 4.82
N ALA A 37 19.97 8.14 3.92
CA ALA A 37 18.65 7.61 3.71
C ALA A 37 18.14 8.03 2.34
N LEU A 38 17.52 7.10 1.64
CA LEU A 38 16.67 7.40 0.51
C LEU A 38 15.28 7.87 1.00
N THR A 39 14.79 8.98 0.44
CA THR A 39 13.45 9.44 0.76
C THR A 39 12.41 8.47 0.25
N SER A 40 11.30 8.42 0.97
CA SER A 40 10.21 7.49 0.70
C SER A 40 9.43 7.72 -0.59
N ASP A 41 9.75 8.75 -1.37
CA ASP A 41 9.26 8.93 -2.73
C ASP A 41 10.28 8.53 -3.81
N TRP A 42 11.41 7.94 -3.40
CA TRP A 42 12.52 7.52 -4.28
C TRP A 42 13.21 8.66 -5.03
N LYS A 43 12.99 9.93 -4.63
CA LYS A 43 13.49 11.09 -5.39
C LYS A 43 14.70 11.74 -4.77
N ILE A 44 15.04 11.48 -3.51
CA ILE A 44 16.12 12.18 -2.82
C ILE A 44 16.96 11.19 -2.03
N ILE A 45 18.27 11.18 -2.25
CA ILE A 45 19.22 10.56 -1.32
C ILE A 45 19.70 11.67 -0.39
N SER A 46 19.37 11.55 0.90
CA SER A 46 19.76 12.47 1.95
C SER A 46 20.95 11.92 2.70
N ILE A 47 22.07 12.64 2.74
CA ILE A 47 23.20 12.34 3.63
C ILE A 47 23.33 13.48 4.65
N LYS A 48 23.21 13.13 5.93
CA LYS A 48 23.26 14.05 7.06
C LYS A 48 24.57 13.85 7.83
N TYR A 49 25.29 14.94 8.07
CA TYR A 49 26.53 14.93 8.83
C TYR A 49 26.36 15.65 10.15
N GLY A 50 26.85 15.06 11.23
CA GLY A 50 27.04 15.74 12.49
C GLY A 50 27.99 16.93 12.32
N LYS A 51 27.64 18.10 12.88
CA LYS A 51 28.52 19.28 12.87
C LYS A 51 29.89 19.02 13.50
N ASN A 52 29.93 18.12 14.47
CA ASN A 52 31.15 17.72 15.18
C ASN A 52 31.69 16.39 14.63
N LEU A 53 31.28 15.98 13.43
CA LEU A 53 31.68 14.70 12.83
C LEU A 53 33.18 14.65 12.58
N ASP A 54 33.88 13.82 13.35
CA ASP A 54 35.27 13.43 13.09
C ASP A 54 35.32 11.97 12.63
N LEU A 55 35.70 11.77 11.36
CA LEU A 55 35.83 10.44 10.76
C LEU A 55 37.21 9.82 11.01
N VAL A 56 38.15 10.55 11.62
CA VAL A 56 39.48 10.05 11.99
C VAL A 56 39.82 10.47 13.44
N PRO A 57 38.99 10.10 14.44
CA PRO A 57 39.11 10.62 15.80
C PRO A 57 40.28 10.01 16.59
N ASP A 58 40.88 8.93 16.09
CA ASP A 58 41.92 8.18 16.79
C ASP A 58 42.99 7.59 15.84
N SER A 59 44.09 7.12 16.44
CA SER A 59 45.25 6.59 15.73
C SER A 59 44.96 5.29 14.96
N GLU A 60 43.98 4.52 15.40
CA GLU A 60 43.57 3.27 14.75
C GLU A 60 42.80 3.54 13.46
N THR A 61 41.90 4.52 13.50
CA THR A 61 41.16 5.03 12.34
C THR A 61 42.12 5.69 11.35
N LEU A 62 43.08 6.49 11.83
CA LEU A 62 44.14 7.07 10.98
C LEU A 62 44.97 5.98 10.30
N ARG A 63 45.32 4.91 11.03
CA ARG A 63 46.04 3.76 10.47
C ARG A 63 45.21 3.05 9.39
N TYR A 64 43.90 2.91 9.60
CA TYR A 64 43.01 2.33 8.60
C TYR A 64 42.97 3.17 7.32
N VAL A 65 42.71 4.48 7.45
CA VAL A 65 42.66 5.45 6.34
C VAL A 65 43.95 5.40 5.51
N ARG A 66 45.13 5.47 6.17
CA ARG A 66 46.43 5.37 5.49
C ARG A 66 46.63 4.02 4.81
N LYS A 67 46.27 2.91 5.47
CA LYS A 67 46.41 1.57 4.88
C LYS A 67 45.46 1.30 3.72
N ARG A 68 44.34 2.02 3.65
CA ARG A 68 43.35 1.89 2.56
C ARG A 68 43.53 2.93 1.47
N ASP A 69 44.52 3.82 1.61
CA ASP A 69 44.80 4.90 0.65
C ASP A 69 43.59 5.82 0.46
N ILE A 70 42.96 6.19 1.57
CA ILE A 70 41.78 7.07 1.58
C ILE A 70 42.26 8.51 1.78
N ASP A 71 42.26 9.29 0.70
CA ASP A 71 42.69 10.70 0.73
C ASP A 71 41.74 11.59 1.54
N ASP A 72 40.43 11.46 1.28
CA ASP A 72 39.39 12.23 1.97
C ASP A 72 38.34 11.27 2.55
N PRO A 73 38.39 11.00 3.88
CA PRO A 73 37.46 10.10 4.56
C PRO A 73 35.99 10.50 4.39
N LYS A 74 35.68 11.80 4.38
CA LYS A 74 34.31 12.30 4.24
C LYS A 74 33.80 12.06 2.83
N LEU A 75 34.60 12.36 1.81
CA LEU A 75 34.25 12.05 0.43
C LEU A 75 34.06 10.54 0.22
N LYS A 76 35.01 9.73 0.71
CA LYS A 76 34.97 8.28 0.50
C LYS A 76 33.75 7.64 1.17
N LEU A 77 33.49 7.98 2.43
CA LEU A 77 32.27 7.57 3.13
C LEU A 77 31.02 7.96 2.34
N SER A 78 30.94 9.20 1.87
CA SER A 78 29.74 9.72 1.21
C SER A 78 29.49 9.08 -0.15
N LEU A 79 30.55 8.74 -0.89
CA LEU A 79 30.44 7.99 -2.13
C LEU A 79 29.89 6.59 -1.86
N ASP A 80 30.38 5.91 -0.83
CA ASP A 80 29.92 4.56 -0.51
C ASP A 80 28.48 4.57 0.05
N LEU A 81 28.09 5.57 0.85
CA LEU A 81 26.70 5.75 1.27
C LEU A 81 25.77 6.02 0.07
N LEU A 82 26.20 6.82 -0.90
CA LEU A 82 25.45 7.04 -2.14
C LEU A 82 25.22 5.73 -2.90
N GLU A 83 26.26 4.90 -3.04
CA GLU A 83 26.19 3.61 -3.71
C GLU A 83 25.24 2.65 -2.98
N HIS A 84 25.32 2.62 -1.64
CA HIS A 84 24.45 1.82 -0.76
C HIS A 84 22.97 2.18 -0.93
N GLU A 85 22.62 3.46 -0.76
CA GLU A 85 21.21 3.90 -0.88
C GLU A 85 20.67 3.64 -2.30
N SER A 86 21.53 3.67 -3.31
CA SER A 86 21.14 3.36 -4.68
C SER A 86 20.96 1.87 -4.96
N SER A 87 21.72 1.00 -4.27
CA SER A 87 21.67 -0.44 -4.52
C SER A 87 20.37 -1.07 -4.06
N HIS A 88 19.64 -0.48 -3.10
CA HIS A 88 18.30 -0.95 -2.73
C HIS A 88 17.34 -1.09 -3.92
N ARG A 89 17.47 -0.17 -4.90
CA ARG A 89 16.82 -0.34 -6.20
C ARG A 89 17.71 -1.15 -7.10
N GLU A 90 18.79 -0.57 -7.60
CA GLU A 90 19.56 -1.19 -8.66
C GLU A 90 20.90 -0.49 -8.79
N ASN A 91 21.98 -1.25 -8.68
CA ASN A 91 23.32 -0.72 -8.89
C ASN A 91 24.22 -1.75 -9.58
N PRO A 92 24.83 -1.43 -10.74
CA PRO A 92 24.57 -0.28 -11.62
C PRO A 92 23.16 -0.30 -12.23
N SER A 93 22.68 0.86 -12.68
CA SER A 93 21.40 0.95 -13.39
C SER A 93 21.36 0.00 -14.61
N GLY A 94 20.22 -0.67 -14.81
CA GLY A 94 19.97 -1.65 -15.86
C GLY A 94 20.38 -3.10 -15.53
N THR A 95 21.00 -3.37 -14.38
CA THR A 95 21.44 -4.73 -13.98
C THR A 95 20.37 -5.59 -13.31
N ARG A 96 19.37 -4.95 -12.70
CA ARG A 96 18.37 -5.46 -11.76
C ARG A 96 19.00 -6.06 -10.51
N PHE A 97 20.20 -5.61 -10.15
CA PHE A 97 20.91 -6.04 -8.94
C PHE A 97 20.65 -5.02 -7.85
N GLY A 98 19.64 -5.28 -7.05
CA GLY A 98 19.37 -4.50 -5.86
C GLY A 98 18.43 -5.24 -4.93
N CYS A 99 18.57 -5.01 -3.63
CA CYS A 99 17.79 -5.68 -2.60
C CYS A 99 16.96 -4.66 -1.82
N PRO A 100 15.62 -4.74 -1.85
CA PRO A 100 14.77 -5.75 -2.47
C PRO A 100 14.49 -5.56 -3.97
N TYR A 101 14.91 -4.45 -4.60
CA TYR A 101 14.59 -4.05 -5.99
C TYR A 101 13.10 -3.75 -6.26
N THR A 102 12.17 -4.56 -5.75
CA THR A 102 10.72 -4.31 -5.84
C THR A 102 10.02 -4.44 -4.50
N VAL A 103 8.84 -3.82 -4.39
CA VAL A 103 8.00 -3.88 -3.18
C VAL A 103 7.53 -5.31 -2.88
N GLU A 104 7.25 -6.11 -3.91
CA GLU A 104 6.84 -7.50 -3.73
C GLU A 104 7.95 -8.34 -3.11
N MET A 105 9.21 -8.07 -3.50
CA MET A 105 10.35 -8.77 -2.93
C MET A 105 10.58 -8.35 -1.48
N HIS A 106 10.39 -7.07 -1.16
CA HIS A 106 10.39 -6.56 0.21
C HIS A 106 9.34 -7.28 1.09
N ASP A 107 8.08 -7.37 0.63
CA ASP A 107 6.99 -8.08 1.33
C ASP A 107 7.36 -9.54 1.63
N ILE A 108 8.03 -10.21 0.70
CA ILE A 108 8.39 -11.62 0.83
C ILE A 108 9.54 -11.83 1.82
N ILE A 109 10.57 -10.98 1.78
CA ILE A 109 11.66 -10.98 2.76
C ILE A 109 11.09 -10.72 4.16
N LYS A 110 10.29 -9.66 4.28
CA LYS A 110 9.66 -9.24 5.53
C LYS A 110 8.76 -10.32 6.11
N GLU A 111 7.98 -11.00 5.27
CA GLU A 111 7.14 -12.12 5.68
C GLU A 111 7.95 -13.32 6.19
N ALA A 112 9.07 -13.64 5.54
CA ALA A 112 9.95 -14.72 5.98
C ALA A 112 10.53 -14.45 7.37
N ILE A 113 10.95 -13.21 7.61
CA ILE A 113 11.46 -12.72 8.89
C ILE A 113 10.36 -12.70 9.95
N HIS A 114 9.18 -12.17 9.62
CA HIS A 114 8.04 -12.09 10.52
C HIS A 114 7.63 -13.44 11.10
N LYS A 115 7.57 -14.48 10.26
CA LYS A 115 7.23 -15.84 10.69
C LYS A 115 8.18 -16.34 11.78
N VAL A 116 9.47 -16.07 11.63
CA VAL A 116 10.48 -16.46 12.60
C VAL A 116 10.36 -15.65 13.89
N LEU A 117 10.31 -14.32 13.76
CA LEU A 117 10.27 -13.43 14.92
C LEU A 117 9.01 -13.64 15.77
N SER A 118 7.87 -13.92 15.13
CA SER A 118 6.62 -14.25 15.83
C SER A 118 6.75 -15.50 16.70
N VAL A 119 7.32 -16.59 16.16
CA VAL A 119 7.57 -17.83 16.92
C VAL A 119 8.56 -17.62 18.06
N LYS A 120 9.53 -16.71 17.87
CA LYS A 120 10.55 -16.35 18.86
C LYS A 120 10.08 -15.32 19.90
N GLY A 121 8.83 -14.84 19.84
CA GLY A 121 8.31 -13.82 20.74
C GLY A 121 8.96 -12.45 20.55
N LYS A 122 9.40 -12.14 19.33
CA LYS A 122 10.09 -10.89 18.93
C LYS A 122 9.31 -10.12 17.85
N ALA A 123 8.00 -10.34 17.77
CA ALA A 123 7.12 -9.60 16.85
C ALA A 123 7.21 -8.08 17.09
N GLY A 124 7.15 -7.30 16.02
CA GLY A 124 7.33 -5.84 16.03
C GLY A 124 8.74 -5.35 15.68
N LEU A 125 9.71 -6.26 15.53
CA LEU A 125 11.09 -5.95 15.11
C LEU A 125 11.38 -6.31 13.64
N GLU A 126 10.34 -6.68 12.87
CA GLU A 126 10.47 -7.15 11.49
C GLU A 126 11.10 -6.10 10.59
N ASP A 127 10.70 -4.83 10.70
CA ASP A 127 11.22 -3.74 9.87
C ASP A 127 12.74 -3.59 10.05
N TYR A 128 13.21 -3.64 11.30
CA TYR A 128 14.63 -3.51 11.63
C TYR A 128 15.46 -4.68 11.09
N VAL A 129 14.98 -5.91 11.28
CA VAL A 129 15.67 -7.12 10.82
C VAL A 129 15.62 -7.24 9.30
N THR A 130 14.53 -6.80 8.66
CA THR A 130 14.37 -6.76 7.20
C THR A 130 15.39 -5.81 6.59
N ASN A 131 15.48 -4.58 7.09
CA ASN A 131 16.47 -3.61 6.60
C ASN A 131 17.90 -4.15 6.77
N ALA A 132 18.23 -4.71 7.94
CA ALA A 132 19.56 -5.27 8.17
C ALA A 132 19.90 -6.44 7.21
N PHE A 133 18.91 -7.26 6.85
CA PHE A 133 19.10 -8.32 5.87
C PHE A 133 19.30 -7.76 4.45
N GLU A 134 18.47 -6.79 4.05
CA GLU A 134 18.56 -6.13 2.74
C GLU A 134 19.92 -5.46 2.56
N ASP A 135 20.38 -4.72 3.57
CA ASP A 135 21.69 -4.08 3.62
C ASP A 135 22.86 -5.06 3.45
N ILE A 136 22.76 -6.28 3.99
CA ILE A 136 23.80 -7.31 3.81
C ILE A 136 23.96 -7.63 2.33
N LEU A 137 22.85 -7.84 1.61
CA LEU A 137 22.87 -8.16 0.19
C LEU A 137 23.33 -6.94 -0.63
N ASP A 138 22.83 -5.76 -0.30
CA ASP A 138 23.23 -4.53 -0.99
C ASP A 138 24.71 -4.19 -0.82
N ASN A 139 25.27 -4.38 0.38
CA ASN A 139 26.70 -4.19 0.60
C ASN A 139 27.55 -5.18 -0.20
N VAL A 140 27.06 -6.41 -0.41
CA VAL A 140 27.70 -7.37 -1.33
C VAL A 140 27.64 -6.86 -2.77
N ASN A 141 26.52 -6.27 -3.18
CA ASN A 141 26.39 -5.66 -4.50
C ASN A 141 27.31 -4.44 -4.68
N CYS A 142 27.33 -3.49 -3.75
CA CYS A 142 28.21 -2.33 -3.83
C CYS A 142 29.69 -2.71 -3.93
N ARG A 143 30.11 -3.74 -3.19
CA ARG A 143 31.48 -4.29 -3.25
C ARG A 143 31.80 -4.98 -4.56
N LYS A 144 30.80 -5.41 -5.34
CA LYS A 144 31.04 -5.90 -6.70
C LYS A 144 31.56 -4.81 -7.63
N HIS A 145 31.17 -3.56 -7.35
CA HIS A 145 31.34 -2.43 -8.26
C HIS A 145 32.27 -1.33 -7.72
N THR A 146 32.61 -1.37 -6.43
CA THR A 146 33.44 -0.38 -5.75
C THR A 146 34.31 -1.04 -4.68
N ASP A 147 35.37 -0.35 -4.22
CA ASP A 147 36.20 -0.86 -3.10
C ASP A 147 35.47 -0.84 -1.73
N PHE A 148 34.36 -0.08 -1.66
CA PHE A 148 33.45 0.11 -0.53
C PHE A 148 34.13 0.33 0.85
N ALA A 149 35.31 0.95 0.88
CA ALA A 149 36.13 1.13 2.08
C ALA A 149 35.58 2.15 3.09
N GLY A 150 34.77 3.11 2.63
CA GLY A 150 34.10 4.12 3.42
C GLY A 150 32.99 3.54 4.31
N GLN A 151 32.39 2.42 3.94
CA GLN A 151 31.39 1.74 4.79
C GLN A 151 31.96 1.33 6.16
N ALA A 152 33.24 0.97 6.22
CA ALA A 152 33.88 0.68 7.51
C ALA A 152 34.05 1.95 8.38
N LEU A 153 34.16 3.14 7.78
CA LEU A 153 34.14 4.40 8.52
C LEU A 153 32.74 4.68 9.08
N PHE A 154 31.68 4.31 8.35
CA PHE A 154 30.31 4.38 8.84
C PHE A 154 30.13 3.48 10.08
N TRP A 155 30.48 2.20 9.98
CA TRP A 155 30.38 1.27 11.11
C TRP A 155 31.27 1.68 12.29
N ASN A 156 32.45 2.26 12.02
CA ASN A 156 33.32 2.83 13.05
C ASN A 156 32.63 3.99 13.79
N ASN A 157 32.01 4.92 13.05
CA ASN A 157 31.24 6.01 13.66
C ASN A 157 30.05 5.50 14.48
N GLN A 158 29.31 4.52 13.97
CA GLN A 158 28.24 3.85 14.72
C GLN A 158 28.76 3.21 16.01
N GLY A 159 29.94 2.58 15.96
CA GLY A 159 30.60 1.99 17.12
C GLY A 159 31.10 3.01 18.13
N LEU A 160 31.45 4.22 17.71
CA LEU A 160 31.88 5.30 18.61
C LEU A 160 30.69 6.04 19.25
N VAL A 161 29.58 6.19 18.53
CA VAL A 161 28.45 7.01 18.97
C VAL A 161 27.37 6.19 19.69
N ASN A 162 27.11 4.95 19.25
CA ASN A 162 25.91 4.19 19.65
C ASN A 162 26.20 2.94 20.48
N SER A 163 27.47 2.76 20.85
CA SER A 163 27.88 1.63 21.65
C SER A 163 27.59 1.82 23.13
N LYS A 164 27.09 0.76 23.78
CA LYS A 164 27.11 0.68 25.25
C LYS A 164 28.51 0.21 25.65
N ASN A 165 29.21 0.99 26.48
CA ASN A 165 30.58 0.68 26.92
C ASN A 165 31.56 0.46 25.75
N GLU A 166 31.44 1.25 24.68
CA GLU A 166 32.32 1.15 23.49
C GLU A 166 32.21 -0.20 22.75
N LYS A 167 31.13 -0.97 22.95
CA LYS A 167 30.80 -2.19 22.21
C LYS A 167 29.48 -2.11 21.43
N TYR A 168 29.41 -2.80 20.30
CA TYR A 168 28.18 -2.99 19.55
C TYR A 168 27.14 -3.78 20.35
N SER A 169 25.85 -3.58 20.07
CA SER A 169 24.83 -4.52 20.52
C SER A 169 25.07 -5.91 19.91
N PRO A 170 24.62 -7.00 20.56
CA PRO A 170 24.85 -8.35 20.04
C PRO A 170 24.34 -8.57 18.61
N PHE A 171 23.15 -8.04 18.28
CA PHE A 171 22.59 -8.12 16.93
C PHE A 171 23.43 -7.33 15.91
N TYR A 172 23.80 -6.09 16.24
CA TYR A 172 24.57 -5.25 15.33
C TYR A 172 26.00 -5.78 15.12
N GLU A 173 26.62 -6.35 16.16
CA GLU A 173 27.89 -7.07 16.04
C GLU A 173 27.78 -8.24 15.04
N ALA A 174 26.72 -9.05 15.12
CA ALA A 174 26.49 -10.13 14.17
C ALA A 174 26.32 -9.60 12.73
N PHE A 175 25.52 -8.54 12.55
CA PHE A 175 25.34 -7.87 11.26
C PHE A 175 26.67 -7.39 10.65
N VAL A 176 27.51 -6.70 11.43
CA VAL A 176 28.83 -6.23 10.97
C VAL A 176 29.77 -7.40 10.66
N GLN A 177 29.80 -8.44 11.52
CA GLN A 177 30.64 -9.62 11.29
C GLN A 177 30.24 -10.35 9.99
N ILE A 178 28.94 -10.52 9.74
CA ILE A 178 28.42 -11.14 8.51
C ILE A 178 28.87 -10.34 7.28
N ASN A 179 28.65 -9.02 7.27
CA ASN A 179 29.10 -8.16 6.18
C ASN A 179 30.61 -8.27 5.90
N LEU A 180 31.43 -8.32 6.96
CA LEU A 180 32.88 -8.44 6.81
C LEU A 180 33.32 -9.81 6.29
N VAL A 181 32.63 -10.89 6.65
CA VAL A 181 32.90 -12.21 6.05
C VAL A 181 32.54 -12.22 4.57
N LEU A 182 31.35 -11.70 4.22
CA LEU A 182 30.84 -11.75 2.85
C LEU A 182 31.59 -10.85 1.88
N GLY A 183 32.15 -9.72 2.34
CA GLY A 183 32.85 -8.80 1.44
C GLY A 183 33.97 -7.97 2.04
N GLY A 184 34.21 -8.07 3.34
CA GLY A 184 35.18 -7.23 4.04
C GLY A 184 36.65 -7.57 3.78
N SER A 185 37.51 -6.64 4.17
CA SER A 185 38.97 -6.82 4.16
C SER A 185 39.53 -7.04 5.57
N VAL A 186 40.74 -7.62 5.66
CA VAL A 186 41.46 -7.77 6.95
C VAL A 186 41.69 -6.41 7.62
N LYS A 187 41.88 -5.35 6.83
CA LYS A 187 42.05 -3.97 7.32
C LYS A 187 40.77 -3.46 8.00
N GLU A 188 39.61 -3.72 7.39
CA GLU A 188 38.29 -3.37 7.94
C GLU A 188 38.00 -4.16 9.22
N TYR A 189 38.27 -5.47 9.22
CA TYR A 189 38.17 -6.29 10.43
C TYR A 189 39.05 -5.78 11.57
N THR A 190 40.29 -5.37 11.25
CA THR A 190 41.22 -4.85 12.26
C THR A 190 40.70 -3.59 12.93
N LEU A 191 40.08 -2.68 12.17
CA LEU A 191 39.47 -1.46 12.70
C LEU A 191 38.25 -1.79 13.58
N LEU A 192 37.36 -2.66 13.12
CA LEU A 192 36.03 -2.83 13.72
C LEU A 192 36.00 -3.81 14.89
N ARG A 193 36.96 -4.74 14.98
CA ARG A 193 37.02 -5.73 16.07
C ARG A 193 37.10 -5.12 17.46
N ARG A 194 37.52 -3.86 17.59
CA ARG A 194 37.58 -3.15 18.87
C ARG A 194 36.20 -2.96 19.50
N PHE A 195 35.14 -2.91 18.69
CA PHE A 195 33.76 -2.81 19.17
C PHE A 195 33.10 -4.16 19.46
N TYR A 196 33.80 -5.28 19.21
CA TYR A 196 33.22 -6.60 19.42
C TYR A 196 33.23 -6.97 20.91
N THR A 197 32.08 -7.45 21.37
CA THR A 197 31.89 -8.10 22.67
C THR A 197 32.57 -9.47 22.71
N ASN A 198 32.73 -10.12 21.54
CA ASN A 198 33.25 -11.48 21.40
C ASN A 198 32.39 -12.55 22.09
N ASP A 199 31.12 -12.25 22.39
CA ASP A 199 30.17 -13.17 23.00
C ASP A 199 30.02 -14.45 22.14
N ARG A 200 30.00 -15.60 22.82
CA ARG A 200 29.78 -16.91 22.21
C ARG A 200 28.43 -16.99 21.50
N LYS A 201 27.39 -16.30 21.99
CA LYS A 201 26.07 -16.25 21.36
C LYS A 201 26.14 -15.56 19.99
N VAL A 202 26.81 -14.41 19.91
CA VAL A 202 27.01 -13.66 18.65
C VAL A 202 27.79 -14.50 17.64
N LYS A 203 28.88 -15.15 18.08
CA LYS A 203 29.67 -16.05 17.23
C LYS A 203 28.85 -17.24 16.73
N LYS A 204 28.03 -17.83 17.59
CA LYS A 204 27.16 -18.96 17.24
C LYS A 204 26.12 -18.55 16.19
N ALA A 205 25.44 -17.43 16.39
CA ALA A 205 24.45 -16.90 15.45
C ALA A 205 25.07 -16.57 14.09
N THR A 206 26.18 -15.81 14.09
CA THR A 206 26.91 -15.44 12.87
C THR A 206 27.36 -16.68 12.10
N LYS A 207 27.95 -17.65 12.80
CA LYS A 207 28.38 -18.91 12.18
C LYS A 207 27.18 -19.70 11.64
N GLY A 208 26.10 -19.82 12.39
CA GLY A 208 24.89 -20.54 11.98
C GLY A 208 24.31 -20.01 10.67
N PHE A 209 24.13 -18.68 10.56
CA PHE A 209 23.67 -18.08 9.32
C PHE A 209 24.65 -18.29 8.15
N LEU A 210 25.95 -18.14 8.37
CA LEU A 210 26.96 -18.36 7.33
C LEU A 210 27.13 -19.84 6.94
N ASP A 211 26.82 -20.79 7.82
CA ASP A 211 26.76 -22.22 7.51
C ASP A 211 25.54 -22.50 6.61
N ASP A 212 24.37 -21.99 6.98
CA ASP A 212 23.14 -22.13 6.19
C ASP A 212 23.25 -21.45 4.82
N MET A 213 23.78 -20.23 4.76
CA MET A 213 23.99 -19.52 3.51
C MET A 213 24.93 -20.28 2.56
N ARG A 214 25.95 -20.99 3.08
CA ARG A 214 26.79 -21.88 2.26
C ARG A 214 25.99 -23.04 1.68
N SER A 215 25.18 -23.66 2.51
CA SER A 215 24.32 -24.78 2.12
C SER A 215 23.33 -24.35 1.04
N ILE A 216 22.61 -23.25 1.27
CA ILE A 216 21.61 -22.68 0.36
C ILE A 216 22.24 -22.30 -0.98
N LEU A 217 23.43 -21.68 -0.98
CA LEU A 217 24.11 -21.25 -2.20
C LEU A 217 24.93 -22.36 -2.87
N GLY A 218 25.09 -23.52 -2.23
CA GLY A 218 25.90 -24.63 -2.73
C GLY A 218 27.38 -24.27 -2.88
N VAL A 219 27.95 -23.50 -1.94
CA VAL A 219 29.36 -23.06 -2.02
C VAL A 219 30.20 -23.44 -0.82
N GLU A 220 31.47 -23.78 -1.08
CA GLU A 220 32.42 -24.20 -0.04
C GLU A 220 32.81 -23.04 0.89
N LYS A 221 33.01 -21.83 0.35
CA LYS A 221 33.53 -20.66 1.09
C LYS A 221 32.78 -19.38 0.71
N LEU A 222 32.26 -18.64 1.71
CA LEU A 222 31.57 -17.36 1.52
C LEU A 222 32.48 -16.12 1.50
N VAL A 223 33.77 -16.27 1.85
CA VAL A 223 34.68 -15.13 1.94
C VAL A 223 34.72 -14.38 0.61
N ARG A 224 34.45 -13.07 0.62
CA ARG A 224 34.40 -12.20 -0.57
C ARG A 224 33.51 -12.74 -1.68
N ILE A 225 32.25 -12.99 -1.35
CA ILE A 225 31.29 -13.61 -2.25
C ILE A 225 31.03 -12.80 -3.53
N HIS A 226 31.20 -11.48 -3.49
CA HIS A 226 31.11 -10.58 -4.66
C HIS A 226 32.16 -10.90 -5.74
N GLU A 227 33.29 -11.51 -5.38
CA GLU A 227 34.33 -11.95 -6.31
C GLU A 227 34.04 -13.34 -6.92
N LYS A 228 32.99 -14.04 -6.45
CA LYS A 228 32.73 -15.45 -6.73
C LYS A 228 31.51 -15.69 -7.63
N PRO A 229 31.38 -16.88 -8.25
CA PRO A 229 30.19 -17.25 -9.02
C PRO A 229 28.88 -17.14 -8.22
N ALA A 230 28.93 -17.39 -6.91
CA ALA A 230 27.78 -17.27 -6.01
C ALA A 230 27.11 -15.89 -6.03
N PHE A 231 27.85 -14.81 -6.36
CA PHE A 231 27.23 -13.50 -6.58
C PHE A 231 26.12 -13.55 -7.63
N LYS A 232 26.35 -14.26 -8.74
CA LYS A 232 25.35 -14.42 -9.81
C LYS A 232 24.16 -15.27 -9.37
N THR A 233 24.36 -16.19 -8.43
CA THR A 233 23.28 -16.97 -7.82
C THR A 233 22.41 -16.07 -6.94
N ILE A 234 23.02 -15.28 -6.05
CA ILE A 234 22.31 -14.33 -5.17
C ILE A 234 21.51 -13.34 -6.00
N PHE A 235 22.10 -12.78 -7.05
CA PHE A 235 21.49 -11.78 -7.91
C PHE A 235 21.01 -12.34 -9.25
N THR A 236 20.56 -13.61 -9.26
CA THR A 236 20.04 -14.24 -10.49
C THR A 236 18.95 -13.40 -11.15
N ARG A 237 18.92 -13.34 -12.49
CA ARG A 237 17.91 -12.57 -13.25
C ARG A 237 16.53 -13.24 -13.25
N ASP A 238 16.48 -14.52 -12.90
CA ASP A 238 15.22 -15.23 -12.68
C ASP A 238 14.60 -14.77 -11.35
N LEU A 239 13.56 -13.96 -11.43
CA LEU A 239 12.90 -13.40 -10.26
C LEU A 239 12.24 -14.46 -9.38
N GLN A 240 11.80 -15.60 -9.92
CA GLN A 240 11.20 -16.68 -9.12
C GLN A 240 12.28 -17.42 -8.32
N GLN A 241 13.42 -17.72 -8.95
CA GLN A 241 14.56 -18.30 -8.25
C GLN A 241 15.10 -17.36 -7.18
N ARG A 242 15.22 -16.06 -7.51
CA ARG A 242 15.65 -15.03 -6.57
C ARG A 242 14.70 -14.93 -5.38
N GLU A 243 13.39 -14.91 -5.63
CA GLU A 243 12.36 -14.88 -4.60
C GLU A 243 12.51 -16.05 -3.62
N LYS A 244 12.63 -17.28 -4.14
CA LYS A 244 12.85 -18.47 -3.30
C LYS A 244 14.14 -18.33 -2.50
N LEU A 245 15.25 -18.00 -3.15
CA LEU A 245 16.55 -17.88 -2.54
C LEU A 245 16.56 -16.84 -1.41
N TRP A 246 16.01 -15.65 -1.66
CA TRP A 246 15.97 -14.57 -0.67
C TRP A 246 15.00 -14.86 0.46
N THR A 247 13.91 -15.58 0.21
CA THR A 247 13.03 -16.12 1.26
C THR A 247 13.82 -17.04 2.20
N ASP A 248 14.55 -18.00 1.65
CA ASP A 248 15.32 -18.98 2.43
C ASP A 248 16.44 -18.31 3.24
N LEU A 249 17.15 -17.35 2.63
CA LEU A 249 18.21 -16.58 3.30
C LEU A 249 17.65 -15.66 4.40
N ALA A 250 16.54 -14.96 4.14
CA ALA A 250 15.92 -14.07 5.13
C ALA A 250 15.38 -14.86 6.33
N HIS A 251 14.77 -16.03 6.07
CA HIS A 251 14.35 -16.95 7.11
C HIS A 251 15.54 -17.42 7.96
N SER A 252 16.62 -17.90 7.34
CA SER A 252 17.81 -18.36 8.06
C SER A 252 18.46 -17.23 8.86
N PHE A 253 18.58 -16.02 8.28
CA PHE A 253 19.10 -14.85 8.97
C PHE A 253 18.33 -14.59 10.26
N ALA A 254 17.00 -14.43 10.17
CA ALA A 254 16.15 -14.21 11.33
C ALA A 254 16.24 -15.37 12.35
N MET A 255 16.31 -16.63 11.90
CA MET A 255 16.37 -17.80 12.79
C MET A 255 17.59 -17.77 13.70
N HIS A 256 18.75 -17.35 13.16
CA HIS A 256 19.99 -17.31 13.91
C HIS A 256 20.16 -16.01 14.72
N THR A 257 19.63 -14.88 14.24
CA THR A 257 19.84 -13.58 14.90
C THR A 257 18.74 -13.16 15.85
N ALA A 258 17.55 -13.78 15.83
CA ALA A 258 16.40 -13.37 16.66
C ALA A 258 16.71 -13.32 18.15
N ASP A 259 17.48 -14.28 18.66
CA ASP A 259 17.82 -14.38 20.09
C ASP A 259 18.84 -13.28 20.52
N LEU A 260 19.44 -12.56 19.57
CA LEU A 260 20.33 -11.44 19.81
C LEU A 260 19.60 -10.09 19.91
N LEU A 261 18.30 -10.05 19.57
CA LEU A 261 17.53 -8.81 19.53
C LEU A 261 17.15 -8.32 20.94
N GLU A 262 17.59 -7.11 21.26
CA GLU A 262 17.08 -6.30 22.37
C GLU A 262 15.72 -5.68 22.01
N GLN A 263 14.90 -5.31 23.01
CA GLN A 263 13.57 -4.72 22.76
C GLN A 263 13.64 -3.33 22.09
N MET A 264 14.71 -2.56 22.34
CA MET A 264 14.99 -1.30 21.64
C MET A 264 16.49 -1.25 21.33
N PRO A 265 16.92 -1.73 20.15
CA PRO A 265 18.30 -1.61 19.71
C PRO A 265 18.74 -0.14 19.69
N PRO A 266 19.87 0.24 20.32
CA PRO A 266 20.38 1.63 20.33
C PRO A 266 20.53 2.22 18.92
N GLU A 267 20.81 1.36 17.94
CA GLU A 267 21.06 1.72 16.54
C GLU A 267 19.78 2.16 15.81
N MET A 268 18.58 1.84 16.33
CA MET A 268 17.32 2.34 15.78
C MET A 268 17.13 3.86 15.95
N MET A 269 17.92 4.52 16.82
CA MET A 269 17.78 5.96 17.09
C MET A 269 18.44 6.88 16.05
N PHE A 270 19.30 6.35 15.16
CA PHE A 270 20.11 7.18 14.26
C PHE A 270 20.06 6.68 12.82
N GLY A 271 18.99 7.02 12.10
CA GLY A 271 18.85 6.72 10.67
C GLY A 271 17.59 5.98 10.26
N SER A 272 16.67 5.68 11.19
CA SER A 272 15.37 5.07 10.89
C SER A 272 14.40 6.07 10.26
N SER A 273 14.76 6.70 9.15
CA SER A 273 13.73 7.15 8.22
C SER A 273 12.97 5.91 7.76
N GLU A 274 11.65 6.01 7.70
CA GLU A 274 10.78 4.96 7.14
C GLU A 274 11.34 4.46 5.81
N ASN A 275 11.61 3.15 5.72
CA ASN A 275 12.11 2.50 4.50
C ASN A 275 11.17 2.89 3.34
N PRO A 276 11.69 3.37 2.19
CA PRO A 276 10.87 3.72 1.04
C PRO A 276 9.90 2.62 0.59
N PHE A 277 10.31 1.35 0.68
CA PHE A 277 9.45 0.21 0.37
C PHE A 277 8.31 0.07 1.38
N ASP A 278 8.56 0.22 2.68
CA ASP A 278 7.51 0.22 3.70
C ASP A 278 6.46 1.31 3.45
N LYS A 279 6.90 2.51 3.06
CA LYS A 279 5.97 3.58 2.70
C LYS A 279 5.20 3.26 1.41
N GLU A 280 5.87 2.69 0.43
CA GLU A 280 5.22 2.27 -0.83
C GLU A 280 4.18 1.17 -0.57
N MET A 281 4.46 0.21 0.31
CA MET A 281 3.50 -0.78 0.80
C MET A 281 2.29 -0.17 1.51
N ARG A 282 2.37 1.08 2.00
CA ARG A 282 1.22 1.77 2.61
C ARG A 282 0.26 2.35 1.57
N GLN A 283 0.68 2.51 0.31
CA GLN A 283 -0.14 3.08 -0.75
C GLN A 283 -1.29 2.14 -1.13
N PRO A 284 -2.54 2.63 -1.27
CA PRO A 284 -3.71 1.77 -1.56
C PRO A 284 -3.54 0.86 -2.78
N ARG A 285 -3.02 1.41 -3.89
CA ARG A 285 -2.80 0.64 -5.13
C ARG A 285 -1.80 -0.50 -4.94
N VAL A 286 -0.72 -0.25 -4.19
CA VAL A 286 0.35 -1.22 -3.95
C VAL A 286 -0.15 -2.31 -3.02
N LYS A 287 -0.89 -1.95 -1.96
CA LYS A 287 -1.54 -2.92 -1.06
C LYS A 287 -2.45 -3.90 -1.80
N GLN A 288 -3.26 -3.38 -2.72
CA GLN A 288 -4.15 -4.16 -3.59
C GLN A 288 -3.36 -5.12 -4.47
N GLU A 289 -2.26 -4.65 -5.06
CA GLU A 289 -1.42 -5.46 -5.96
C GLU A 289 -0.67 -6.56 -5.19
N ILE A 290 -0.15 -6.28 -3.99
CA ILE A 290 0.47 -7.29 -3.10
C ILE A 290 -0.55 -8.37 -2.74
N ALA A 291 -1.74 -7.97 -2.25
CA ALA A 291 -2.80 -8.92 -1.87
C ALA A 291 -3.21 -9.81 -3.06
N PHE A 292 -3.40 -9.20 -4.23
CA PHE A 292 -3.74 -9.92 -5.46
C PHE A 292 -2.63 -10.89 -5.91
N ASN A 293 -1.37 -10.47 -5.89
CA ASN A 293 -0.25 -11.31 -6.28
C ASN A 293 -0.06 -12.51 -5.35
N ARG A 294 -0.27 -12.34 -4.04
CA ARG A 294 -0.23 -13.44 -3.08
C ARG A 294 -1.36 -14.44 -3.34
N TYR A 295 -2.59 -13.94 -3.46
CA TYR A 295 -3.77 -14.76 -3.81
C TYR A 295 -3.56 -15.55 -5.10
N LYS A 296 -3.15 -14.88 -6.19
CA LYS A 296 -2.91 -15.53 -7.50
C LYS A 296 -1.84 -16.63 -7.44
N ARG A 297 -0.89 -16.54 -6.51
CA ARG A 297 0.19 -17.51 -6.32
C ARG A 297 -0.16 -18.61 -5.31
N GLY A 298 -1.40 -18.67 -4.82
CA GLY A 298 -1.82 -19.62 -3.77
C GLY A 298 -1.10 -19.40 -2.44
N LYS A 299 -0.58 -18.19 -2.20
CA LYS A 299 0.04 -17.82 -0.93
C LYS A 299 -1.03 -17.21 -0.03
N GLY A 300 -1.02 -17.55 1.25
CA GLY A 300 -1.90 -16.92 2.22
C GLY A 300 -1.57 -15.45 2.50
N PRO A 301 -2.40 -14.77 3.31
CA PRO A 301 -2.17 -13.39 3.72
C PRO A 301 -0.78 -13.24 4.37
N ALA A 302 -0.19 -12.06 4.27
CA ALA A 302 1.04 -11.73 4.97
C ALA A 302 0.76 -11.62 6.48
N GLY A 303 1.50 -12.36 7.31
CA GLY A 303 1.31 -12.38 8.76
C GLY A 303 1.60 -11.04 9.43
N HIS A 304 2.52 -10.25 8.85
CA HIS A 304 2.89 -8.93 9.36
C HIS A 304 1.86 -7.83 9.04
N ARG A 305 0.69 -8.19 8.47
CA ARG A 305 -0.40 -7.28 8.12
C ARG A 305 -1.73 -7.82 8.64
N ASP A 306 -2.64 -6.92 8.99
CA ASP A 306 -4.00 -7.30 9.40
C ASP A 306 -4.75 -8.04 8.27
N LEU A 307 -5.43 -9.13 8.62
CA LEU A 307 -6.15 -9.98 7.67
C LEU A 307 -7.32 -9.24 7.01
N GLN A 308 -8.11 -8.48 7.78
CA GLN A 308 -9.27 -7.77 7.25
C GLN A 308 -8.85 -6.67 6.27
N GLU A 309 -7.75 -5.95 6.55
CA GLU A 309 -7.18 -4.99 5.59
C GLU A 309 -6.76 -5.68 4.29
N GLN A 310 -6.08 -6.83 4.38
CA GLN A 310 -5.62 -7.55 3.20
C GLN A 310 -6.76 -8.11 2.36
N LEU A 311 -7.81 -8.63 3.00
CA LEU A 311 -9.03 -9.04 2.31
C LEU A 311 -9.70 -7.83 1.66
N TYR A 312 -9.78 -6.69 2.34
CA TYR A 312 -10.35 -5.47 1.77
C TYR A 312 -9.60 -5.04 0.51
N ASP A 313 -8.27 -5.02 0.57
CA ASP A 313 -7.40 -4.70 -0.55
C ASP A 313 -7.57 -5.72 -1.69
N LEU A 314 -7.67 -7.02 -1.39
CA LEU A 314 -7.91 -8.05 -2.39
C LEU A 314 -9.27 -7.85 -3.09
N TYR A 315 -10.36 -7.71 -2.34
CA TYR A 315 -11.70 -7.57 -2.90
C TYR A 315 -11.85 -6.28 -3.71
N LYS A 316 -11.21 -5.18 -3.27
CA LYS A 316 -11.12 -3.95 -4.08
C LYS A 316 -10.49 -4.21 -5.45
N ARG A 317 -9.50 -5.10 -5.52
CA ARG A 317 -8.76 -5.42 -6.76
C ARG A 317 -9.47 -6.42 -7.67
N ILE A 318 -10.05 -7.50 -7.11
CA ILE A 318 -10.63 -8.60 -7.89
C ILE A 318 -12.09 -8.38 -8.29
N SER A 319 -12.80 -7.47 -7.62
CA SER A 319 -14.22 -7.24 -7.91
C SER A 319 -14.36 -6.31 -9.11
N LYS A 320 -14.89 -6.85 -10.21
CA LYS A 320 -15.26 -6.08 -11.40
C LYS A 320 -16.35 -5.07 -11.02
N GLU A 321 -16.28 -3.88 -11.62
CA GLU A 321 -17.30 -2.86 -11.37
C GLU A 321 -18.68 -3.34 -11.85
N ILE A 322 -19.66 -3.22 -10.96
CA ILE A 322 -21.06 -3.47 -11.27
C ILE A 322 -21.74 -2.12 -11.43
N ARG A 323 -22.15 -1.83 -12.67
CA ARG A 323 -22.77 -0.54 -12.99
C ARG A 323 -24.16 -0.47 -12.38
N VAL A 324 -24.42 0.63 -11.68
CA VAL A 324 -25.73 1.04 -11.19
C VAL A 324 -26.20 2.16 -12.12
N GLU A 325 -27.04 1.83 -13.10
CA GLU A 325 -27.56 2.86 -14.02
C GLU A 325 -28.65 3.67 -13.32
N THR A 326 -28.41 4.98 -13.23
CA THR A 326 -29.39 5.97 -12.81
C THR A 326 -29.52 6.98 -13.96
N SER A 327 -30.70 7.51 -14.25
CA SER A 327 -30.84 8.49 -15.34
C SER A 327 -30.07 9.77 -14.99
N PHE A 328 -28.99 10.02 -15.73
CA PHE A 328 -28.11 11.17 -15.55
C PHE A 328 -28.75 12.42 -16.15
N TYR A 329 -28.89 13.49 -15.37
CA TYR A 329 -29.07 14.85 -15.91
C TYR A 329 -27.72 15.56 -15.88
N SER A 330 -27.10 15.69 -17.06
CA SER A 330 -26.02 16.66 -17.25
C SER A 330 -26.65 18.03 -17.52
N GLU A 331 -26.63 18.94 -16.54
CA GLU A 331 -26.87 20.36 -16.83
C GLU A 331 -25.53 21.07 -17.04
N SER A 332 -25.44 21.79 -18.16
CA SER A 332 -24.37 22.75 -18.39
C SER A 332 -24.73 24.08 -17.72
N GLN A 333 -24.00 24.53 -16.70
CA GLN A 333 -23.97 25.97 -16.39
C GLN A 333 -22.78 26.64 -17.05
N LYS A 334 -22.99 27.90 -17.41
CA LYS A 334 -21.94 28.80 -17.90
C LYS A 334 -21.20 29.35 -16.67
N ILE A 335 -19.91 29.04 -16.53
CA ILE A 335 -19.01 29.63 -15.52
C ILE A 335 -18.94 31.16 -15.75
N PRO A 336 -18.71 32.00 -14.71
CA PRO A 336 -18.75 33.45 -14.82
C PRO A 336 -17.94 34.04 -15.98
N PRO A 337 -18.44 35.12 -16.61
CA PRO A 337 -17.87 35.70 -17.82
C PRO A 337 -16.42 36.16 -17.63
N VAL A 338 -15.55 35.78 -18.57
CA VAL A 338 -14.24 36.42 -18.71
C VAL A 338 -14.48 37.81 -19.29
N HIS A 339 -14.19 38.82 -18.48
CA HIS A 339 -14.36 40.22 -18.82
C HIS A 339 -13.07 40.81 -19.37
N TYR A 340 -13.08 41.30 -20.62
CA TYR A 340 -11.91 41.94 -21.23
C TYR A 340 -12.26 43.23 -21.97
N GLY A 341 -11.25 44.09 -22.13
CA GLY A 341 -11.39 45.44 -22.67
C GLY A 341 -12.10 46.41 -21.71
N LYS A 342 -11.87 47.71 -21.91
CA LYS A 342 -12.50 48.80 -21.15
C LYS A 342 -13.26 49.71 -22.12
N ARG A 343 -14.46 50.13 -21.73
CA ARG A 343 -15.23 51.18 -22.42
C ARG A 343 -15.76 52.19 -21.41
N PHE A 344 -16.13 53.37 -21.86
CA PHE A 344 -16.85 54.31 -21.01
C PHE A 344 -18.29 53.87 -20.79
N ILE A 345 -18.80 54.15 -19.59
CA ILE A 345 -20.20 53.92 -19.22
C ILE A 345 -21.07 54.89 -20.02
N LYS A 346 -22.19 54.38 -20.55
CA LYS A 346 -23.16 55.22 -21.26
C LYS A 346 -24.05 55.95 -20.24
N LYS A 347 -24.58 57.13 -20.60
CA LYS A 347 -25.35 57.98 -19.66
C LYS A 347 -26.59 57.29 -19.06
N ASP A 348 -27.12 56.28 -19.73
CA ASP A 348 -28.33 55.52 -19.43
C ASP A 348 -28.08 54.20 -18.68
N GLU A 349 -26.82 53.82 -18.46
CA GLU A 349 -26.45 52.51 -17.91
C GLU A 349 -26.49 52.51 -16.37
N GLN A 350 -27.59 52.03 -15.78
CA GLN A 350 -27.81 52.04 -14.32
C GLN A 350 -27.03 50.98 -13.54
N LYS A 351 -26.65 49.87 -14.18
CA LYS A 351 -25.90 48.77 -13.55
C LYS A 351 -24.62 48.49 -14.32
N PHE A 352 -23.48 48.70 -13.69
CA PHE A 352 -22.17 48.45 -14.30
C PHE A 352 -21.16 47.98 -13.27
N ARG A 353 -20.14 47.26 -13.74
CA ARG A 353 -18.99 46.89 -12.90
C ARG A 353 -17.90 47.93 -13.10
N TYR A 354 -17.59 48.69 -12.06
CA TYR A 354 -16.58 49.74 -12.10
C TYR A 354 -15.18 49.14 -12.38
N LYS A 355 -14.45 49.73 -13.34
CA LYS A 355 -13.09 49.31 -13.75
C LYS A 355 -12.08 50.46 -13.79
N GLY A 356 -12.46 51.64 -13.28
CA GLY A 356 -11.59 52.82 -13.18
C GLY A 356 -12.17 54.07 -13.85
N ILE A 357 -11.40 55.15 -13.80
CA ILE A 357 -11.67 56.45 -14.44
C ILE A 357 -10.72 56.62 -15.65
N GLY A 358 -11.12 57.40 -16.66
CA GLY A 358 -10.19 57.84 -17.70
C GLY A 358 -10.74 59.01 -18.52
N PHE A 359 -9.92 59.48 -19.46
CA PHE A 359 -10.27 60.59 -20.34
C PHE A 359 -10.90 60.09 -21.65
N LYS A 360 -12.03 60.68 -22.03
CA LYS A 360 -12.66 60.51 -23.34
C LYS A 360 -11.91 61.32 -24.40
N GLN A 361 -12.24 61.09 -25.66
CA GLN A 361 -11.59 61.78 -26.79
C GLN A 361 -11.82 63.30 -26.77
N ASP A 362 -12.90 63.77 -26.15
CA ASP A 362 -13.22 65.18 -25.94
C ASP A 362 -12.49 65.79 -24.72
N GLY A 363 -11.59 65.05 -24.08
CA GLY A 363 -10.86 65.47 -22.87
C GLY A 363 -11.67 65.38 -21.58
N SER A 364 -12.96 65.04 -21.62
CA SER A 364 -13.77 64.91 -20.41
C SER A 364 -13.45 63.63 -19.63
N ILE A 365 -13.61 63.70 -18.31
CA ILE A 365 -13.43 62.55 -17.41
C ILE A 365 -14.68 61.66 -17.47
N GLY A 366 -14.48 60.35 -17.62
CA GLY A 366 -15.55 59.37 -17.60
C GLY A 366 -15.19 58.13 -16.79
N LEU A 367 -16.23 57.47 -16.26
CA LEU A 367 -16.12 56.17 -15.62
C LEU A 367 -16.04 55.06 -16.67
N ARG A 368 -15.20 54.06 -16.43
CA ARG A 368 -14.98 52.91 -17.32
C ARG A 368 -15.58 51.63 -16.74
N THR A 369 -16.18 50.83 -17.62
CA THR A 369 -16.67 49.47 -17.36
C THR A 369 -16.14 48.50 -18.42
N THR A 370 -16.45 47.21 -18.27
CA THR A 370 -16.02 46.15 -19.17
C THR A 370 -16.59 46.34 -20.57
N ARG A 371 -15.76 46.18 -21.61
CA ARG A 371 -16.20 46.29 -23.01
C ARG A 371 -16.81 44.99 -23.54
N TYR A 372 -16.18 43.85 -23.25
CA TYR A 372 -16.58 42.54 -23.76
C TYR A 372 -16.68 41.50 -22.65
N SER A 373 -17.59 40.55 -22.82
CA SER A 373 -17.73 39.38 -21.96
C SER A 373 -17.86 38.14 -22.82
N GLU A 374 -16.99 37.16 -22.60
CA GLU A 374 -17.15 35.83 -23.18
C GLU A 374 -17.62 34.85 -22.11
N LEU A 375 -18.64 34.07 -22.48
CA LEU A 375 -19.15 32.97 -21.67
C LEU A 375 -18.67 31.67 -22.31
N TYR A 376 -17.90 30.89 -21.56
CA TYR A 376 -17.49 29.56 -22.00
C TYR A 376 -18.51 28.53 -21.50
N PRO A 377 -19.17 27.77 -22.39
CA PRO A 377 -19.98 26.63 -21.96
C PRO A 377 -19.03 25.54 -21.48
N VAL A 378 -18.99 25.32 -20.17
CA VAL A 378 -18.29 24.17 -19.59
C VAL A 378 -19.33 23.13 -19.25
N SER A 379 -19.23 21.96 -19.88
CA SER A 379 -20.04 20.80 -19.49
C SER A 379 -19.42 20.21 -18.23
N TYR A 380 -20.16 20.21 -17.13
CA TYR A 380 -19.79 19.48 -15.92
C TYR A 380 -20.94 18.54 -15.54
N LYS A 381 -20.61 17.44 -14.87
CA LYS A 381 -21.63 16.57 -14.28
C LYS A 381 -22.19 17.28 -13.05
N VAL A 382 -23.44 17.75 -13.12
CA VAL A 382 -24.16 18.16 -11.91
C VAL A 382 -24.40 16.91 -11.09
N HIS A 383 -23.72 16.81 -9.94
CA HIS A 383 -24.11 15.86 -8.91
C HIS A 383 -25.44 16.36 -8.34
N LEU A 384 -26.53 15.65 -8.60
CA LEU A 384 -27.78 15.87 -7.88
C LEU A 384 -27.48 15.74 -6.39
N SER A 385 -27.90 16.75 -5.62
CA SER A 385 -28.02 16.68 -4.16
C SER A 385 -28.99 15.58 -3.68
N LYS A 386 -29.55 14.79 -4.62
CA LYS A 386 -30.50 13.70 -4.44
C LYS A 386 -30.14 12.49 -5.30
N PHE A 387 -28.90 12.00 -5.22
CA PHE A 387 -28.70 10.57 -5.49
C PHE A 387 -29.57 9.83 -4.47
N PRO A 388 -30.42 8.85 -4.86
CA PRO A 388 -31.22 8.10 -3.88
C PRO A 388 -30.27 7.58 -2.80
N LYS A 389 -30.70 7.58 -1.54
CA LYS A 389 -29.90 7.02 -0.46
C LYS A 389 -29.79 5.53 -0.77
N PHE A 390 -28.70 5.13 -1.40
CA PHE A 390 -28.35 3.73 -1.64
C PHE A 390 -28.04 3.15 -0.27
N LYS A 391 -29.11 2.76 0.43
CA LYS A 391 -29.09 2.60 1.88
C LYS A 391 -28.86 1.16 2.27
N LEU A 392 -29.14 0.18 1.41
CA LEU A 392 -29.20 -1.20 1.88
C LEU A 392 -28.61 -2.19 0.89
N ILE A 393 -27.49 -2.81 1.28
CA ILE A 393 -27.11 -4.12 0.75
C ILE A 393 -27.44 -5.14 1.84
N LEU A 394 -28.52 -5.91 1.65
CA LEU A 394 -28.77 -7.08 2.49
C LEU A 394 -27.81 -8.18 2.04
N ILE A 395 -26.82 -8.52 2.86
CA ILE A 395 -25.90 -9.62 2.54
C ILE A 395 -26.22 -10.78 3.45
N ASP A 396 -26.45 -11.92 2.84
CA ASP A 396 -26.60 -13.17 3.56
C ASP A 396 -25.28 -13.62 4.20
N ARG A 397 -25.37 -13.95 5.49
CA ARG A 397 -24.28 -14.45 6.32
C ARG A 397 -24.63 -15.79 6.95
N SER A 398 -25.68 -16.43 6.46
CA SER A 398 -26.13 -17.75 6.89
C SER A 398 -25.05 -18.80 6.67
N SER A 399 -25.18 -19.95 7.33
CA SER A 399 -24.27 -21.06 7.14
C SER A 399 -24.24 -21.63 5.72
N SER A 400 -25.34 -21.52 4.97
CA SER A 400 -25.43 -21.99 3.58
C SER A 400 -24.47 -21.22 2.66
N MET A 401 -24.17 -19.97 2.99
CA MET A 401 -23.21 -19.14 2.27
C MET A 401 -21.76 -19.66 2.30
N LYS A 402 -21.47 -20.65 3.18
CA LYS A 402 -20.15 -21.31 3.25
C LYS A 402 -19.92 -22.31 2.12
N TYR A 403 -20.96 -22.78 1.44
CA TYR A 403 -20.87 -23.76 0.36
C TYR A 403 -20.67 -23.07 -0.99
N ASN A 404 -20.38 -23.85 -2.03
CA ASN A 404 -20.35 -23.34 -3.40
C ASN A 404 -21.76 -23.15 -3.97
N CYS A 405 -21.88 -22.64 -5.20
CA CYS A 405 -23.17 -22.39 -5.85
C CYS A 405 -24.04 -23.65 -6.03
N ASP A 406 -23.43 -24.83 -6.04
CA ASP A 406 -24.08 -26.14 -6.18
C ASP A 406 -24.35 -26.81 -4.81
N ASN A 407 -24.20 -26.08 -3.70
CA ASN A 407 -24.36 -26.57 -2.33
C ASN A 407 -23.36 -27.65 -1.89
N GLU A 408 -22.19 -27.72 -2.54
CA GLU A 408 -21.12 -28.64 -2.18
C GLU A 408 -20.05 -28.00 -1.29
N SER A 409 -19.25 -28.84 -0.63
CA SER A 409 -18.18 -28.42 0.28
C SER A 409 -16.88 -27.99 -0.44
N ASP A 410 -16.73 -28.25 -1.74
CA ASP A 410 -15.61 -27.73 -2.54
C ASP A 410 -15.81 -26.25 -2.85
N VAL A 411 -15.23 -25.42 -1.99
CA VAL A 411 -15.30 -23.96 -2.06
C VAL A 411 -14.00 -23.35 -2.59
N GLY A 412 -13.15 -24.17 -3.19
CA GLY A 412 -11.87 -23.76 -3.76
C GLY A 412 -10.81 -23.38 -2.73
N ASP A 413 -9.92 -22.45 -3.08
CA ASP A 413 -8.72 -22.13 -2.30
C ASP A 413 -9.05 -21.28 -1.07
N LYS A 414 -8.64 -21.78 0.10
CA LYS A 414 -8.78 -21.11 1.40
C LYS A 414 -7.48 -20.47 1.90
N SER A 415 -6.39 -20.56 1.13
CA SER A 415 -5.08 -20.06 1.52
C SER A 415 -5.13 -18.57 1.86
N PHE A 416 -5.79 -17.77 1.03
CA PHE A 416 -5.96 -16.33 1.23
C PHE A 416 -7.37 -15.95 1.72
N ILE A 417 -8.41 -16.55 1.15
CA ILE A 417 -9.81 -16.23 1.43
C ILE A 417 -10.36 -17.28 2.40
N PRO A 418 -10.61 -16.96 3.69
CA PRO A 418 -10.93 -18.00 4.69
C PRO A 418 -12.18 -18.85 4.38
N TRP A 419 -13.15 -18.27 3.67
CA TRP A 419 -14.37 -18.94 3.25
C TRP A 419 -14.28 -19.64 1.89
N GLY A 420 -13.14 -19.56 1.20
CA GLY A 420 -12.94 -20.16 -0.13
C GLY A 420 -13.33 -19.25 -1.29
N ASP A 421 -12.54 -19.29 -2.37
CA ASP A 421 -12.71 -18.46 -3.58
C ASP A 421 -13.83 -18.92 -4.54
N LYS A 422 -14.51 -20.03 -4.24
CA LYS A 422 -15.72 -20.47 -4.95
C LYS A 422 -16.98 -20.50 -4.07
N SER A 423 -16.90 -20.03 -2.84
CA SER A 423 -18.07 -20.00 -1.96
C SER A 423 -19.12 -18.98 -2.42
N LYS A 424 -20.39 -19.22 -2.08
CA LYS A 424 -21.48 -18.26 -2.25
C LYS A 424 -21.16 -16.92 -1.58
N TYR A 425 -20.54 -16.96 -0.40
CA TYR A 425 -20.12 -15.75 0.32
C TYR A 425 -19.06 -14.94 -0.45
N HIS A 426 -18.13 -15.61 -1.14
CA HIS A 426 -17.16 -14.93 -2.01
C HIS A 426 -17.85 -14.13 -3.12
N PHE A 427 -18.83 -14.73 -3.80
CA PHE A 427 -19.59 -14.04 -4.85
C PHE A 427 -20.43 -12.88 -4.28
N ALA A 428 -21.02 -13.06 -3.10
CA ALA A 428 -21.77 -11.99 -2.43
C ALA A 428 -20.90 -10.76 -2.14
N LEU A 429 -19.68 -10.99 -1.62
CA LEU A 429 -18.71 -9.94 -1.37
C LEU A 429 -18.23 -9.28 -2.67
N LYS A 430 -17.98 -10.05 -3.74
CA LYS A 430 -17.64 -9.46 -5.04
C LYS A 430 -18.76 -8.59 -5.60
N GLY A 431 -20.01 -8.98 -5.36
CA GLY A 431 -21.17 -8.15 -5.70
C GLY A 431 -21.13 -6.80 -4.97
N TYR A 432 -20.96 -6.84 -3.64
CA TYR A 432 -20.83 -5.65 -2.82
C TYR A 432 -19.66 -4.76 -3.27
N PHE A 433 -18.46 -5.31 -3.39
CA PHE A 433 -17.25 -4.55 -3.74
C PHE A 433 -17.29 -4.05 -5.19
N GLY A 434 -17.94 -4.78 -6.10
CA GLY A 434 -18.15 -4.34 -7.48
C GLY A 434 -19.01 -3.08 -7.57
N ILE A 435 -20.07 -2.99 -6.76
CA ILE A 435 -20.90 -1.79 -6.64
C ILE A 435 -20.13 -0.67 -5.95
N ASP A 436 -19.43 -0.97 -4.85
CA ASP A 436 -18.63 0.03 -4.13
C ASP A 436 -17.55 0.65 -5.03
N ASN A 437 -16.87 -0.18 -5.84
CA ASN A 437 -15.91 0.28 -6.83
C ASN A 437 -16.55 1.22 -7.88
N PHE A 438 -17.75 0.90 -8.35
CA PHE A 438 -18.49 1.77 -9.24
C PHE A 438 -18.85 3.12 -8.58
N LEU A 439 -19.38 3.10 -7.35
CA LEU A 439 -19.74 4.32 -6.60
C LEU A 439 -18.52 5.20 -6.30
N GLU A 440 -17.38 4.58 -5.99
CA GLU A 440 -16.11 5.29 -5.78
C GLU A 440 -15.62 5.95 -7.07
N ARG A 441 -15.68 5.24 -8.21
CA ARG A 441 -15.32 5.81 -9.52
C ARG A 441 -16.21 6.97 -9.92
N GLN A 442 -17.49 6.93 -9.59
CA GLN A 442 -18.41 8.04 -9.84
C GLN A 442 -18.22 9.21 -8.85
N GLY A 443 -17.35 9.08 -7.83
CA GLY A 443 -17.11 10.11 -6.81
C GLY A 443 -18.25 10.26 -5.81
N ILE A 444 -19.18 9.31 -5.75
CA ILE A 444 -20.40 9.40 -4.92
C ILE A 444 -20.36 8.52 -3.67
N SER A 445 -19.37 7.62 -3.54
CA SER A 445 -19.25 6.69 -2.40
C SER A 445 -19.25 7.37 -1.03
N ASN A 446 -18.76 8.61 -0.93
CA ASN A 446 -18.75 9.39 0.31
C ASN A 446 -20.12 9.96 0.72
N TYR A 447 -21.05 10.07 -0.22
CA TYR A 447 -22.41 10.60 0.00
C TYR A 447 -23.44 9.48 0.17
N VAL A 448 -23.05 8.25 -0.14
CA VAL A 448 -23.87 7.05 0.04
C VAL A 448 -23.68 6.51 1.46
N GLN A 449 -24.77 6.40 2.21
CA GLN A 449 -24.77 5.70 3.50
C GLN A 449 -25.10 4.23 3.27
N ASN A 450 -24.09 3.36 3.37
CA ASN A 450 -24.34 1.92 3.34
C ASN A 450 -24.84 1.45 4.70
N CYS A 451 -25.98 0.76 4.70
CA CYS A 451 -26.40 -0.13 5.77
C CYS A 451 -26.29 -1.55 5.25
N VAL A 452 -25.65 -2.40 6.02
CA VAL A 452 -25.69 -3.85 5.81
C VAL A 452 -26.47 -4.43 6.96
N LEU A 453 -27.56 -5.11 6.63
CA LEU A 453 -28.24 -6.01 7.54
C LEU A 453 -27.80 -7.43 7.19
N GLY A 454 -27.25 -8.13 8.18
CA GLY A 454 -27.15 -9.59 8.11
C GLY A 454 -28.54 -10.16 8.38
N PHE A 455 -28.96 -11.14 7.59
CA PHE A 455 -30.27 -11.78 7.77
C PHE A 455 -30.37 -12.48 9.14
N SER A 456 -29.25 -12.95 9.68
CA SER A 456 -29.14 -13.82 10.85
C SER A 456 -29.27 -13.20 12.26
N GLY A 457 -30.01 -12.10 12.43
CA GLY A 457 -30.20 -11.47 13.74
C GLY A 457 -29.00 -10.65 14.27
N GLU A 458 -27.91 -10.55 13.51
CA GLU A 458 -26.78 -9.67 13.82
C GLU A 458 -27.17 -8.18 13.75
N ASN A 459 -26.53 -7.33 14.56
CA ASN A 459 -26.80 -5.90 14.58
C ASN A 459 -26.48 -5.25 13.22
N ALA A 460 -27.38 -4.35 12.78
CA ALA A 460 -27.20 -3.56 11.56
C ALA A 460 -25.86 -2.80 11.58
N ILE A 461 -25.04 -3.00 10.56
CA ILE A 461 -23.77 -2.29 10.43
C ILE A 461 -24.00 -1.05 9.57
N ARG A 462 -24.04 0.10 10.24
CA ARG A 462 -24.22 1.41 9.62
C ARG A 462 -22.89 2.15 9.53
N GLY A 463 -22.62 2.75 8.39
CA GLY A 463 -21.51 3.69 8.26
C GLY A 463 -21.11 4.01 6.83
N LYS A 464 -19.96 4.68 6.70
CA LYS A 464 -19.31 4.88 5.41
C LYS A 464 -18.90 3.53 4.82
N SER A 465 -18.86 3.46 3.49
CA SER A 465 -18.60 2.22 2.76
C SER A 465 -17.42 1.42 3.28
N LYS A 466 -16.27 2.05 3.58
CA LYS A 466 -15.09 1.34 4.11
C LYS A 466 -15.32 0.63 5.44
N LYS A 467 -16.08 1.24 6.37
CA LYS A 467 -16.38 0.64 7.68
C LYS A 467 -17.26 -0.59 7.50
N VAL A 468 -18.28 -0.46 6.66
CA VAL A 468 -19.25 -1.50 6.35
C VAL A 468 -18.56 -2.66 5.62
N ALA A 469 -17.77 -2.35 4.60
CA ALA A 469 -16.98 -3.30 3.82
C ALA A 469 -16.06 -4.15 4.71
N LYS A 470 -15.36 -3.53 5.67
CA LYS A 470 -14.48 -4.29 6.59
C LYS A 470 -15.24 -5.22 7.52
N ALA A 471 -16.40 -4.79 7.99
CA ALA A 471 -17.20 -5.63 8.87
C ALA A 471 -17.75 -6.89 8.16
N LEU A 472 -18.01 -6.77 6.86
CA LEU A 472 -18.38 -7.90 5.98
C LEU A 472 -17.24 -8.92 5.78
N LEU A 473 -15.97 -8.55 6.00
CA LEU A 473 -14.83 -9.44 5.79
C LEU A 473 -14.57 -10.36 6.99
N THR A 474 -15.63 -10.98 7.48
CA THR A 474 -15.62 -11.97 8.56
C THR A 474 -16.41 -13.18 8.13
N MET A 475 -16.09 -14.36 8.70
CA MET A 475 -16.78 -15.60 8.34
C MET A 475 -18.31 -15.46 8.50
N PRO A 476 -19.11 -16.05 7.61
CA PRO A 476 -20.55 -16.14 7.82
C PRO A 476 -20.82 -17.03 9.05
N SER A 477 -21.61 -16.52 10.00
CA SER A 477 -21.86 -17.15 11.30
C SER A 477 -23.34 -17.16 11.71
N GLY A 478 -24.22 -16.91 10.75
CA GLY A 478 -25.63 -16.65 10.97
C GLY A 478 -26.60 -17.83 10.76
N GLY A 479 -27.79 -17.75 11.35
CA GLY A 479 -28.98 -18.54 10.94
C GLY A 479 -29.68 -17.94 9.71
N THR A 480 -30.70 -18.64 9.19
CA THR A 480 -31.45 -18.34 7.96
C THR A 480 -32.77 -17.59 8.18
N SER A 481 -32.98 -17.03 9.37
CA SER A 481 -34.18 -16.24 9.68
C SER A 481 -34.17 -14.89 8.95
N PHE A 482 -35.29 -14.42 8.42
CA PHE A 482 -35.41 -13.07 7.84
C PHE A 482 -36.03 -12.09 8.86
N ASP A 483 -35.26 -11.12 9.35
CA ASP A 483 -35.76 -10.09 10.29
C ASP A 483 -36.45 -8.93 9.54
N ILE A 484 -37.74 -9.11 9.25
CA ILE A 484 -38.58 -8.12 8.56
C ILE A 484 -38.75 -6.83 9.39
N ASP A 485 -38.82 -6.93 10.73
CA ASP A 485 -39.01 -5.77 11.61
C ASP A 485 -37.83 -4.79 11.50
N ARG A 486 -36.61 -5.32 11.49
CA ARG A 486 -35.41 -4.50 11.27
C ARG A 486 -35.34 -3.93 9.88
N LEU A 487 -35.64 -4.73 8.84
CA LEU A 487 -35.70 -4.23 7.47
C LEU A 487 -36.67 -3.05 7.38
N GLU A 488 -37.88 -3.18 7.94
CA GLU A 488 -38.88 -2.12 7.96
C GLU A 488 -38.41 -0.87 8.70
N SER A 489 -37.68 -1.02 9.81
CA SER A 489 -37.12 0.12 10.57
C SER A 489 -36.06 0.90 9.78
N GLU A 490 -35.42 0.27 8.80
CA GLU A 490 -34.37 0.87 7.97
C GLU A 490 -34.91 1.48 6.68
N LEU A 491 -36.06 0.99 6.20
CA LEU A 491 -36.72 1.41 4.98
C LEU A 491 -37.44 2.76 5.12
N SER A 492 -37.16 3.69 4.21
CA SER A 492 -37.83 4.98 4.02
C SER A 492 -38.06 5.23 2.54
N ASP A 493 -38.99 6.14 2.19
CA ASP A 493 -39.49 6.41 0.84
C ASP A 493 -38.44 6.80 -0.22
N GLU A 494 -37.20 7.12 0.20
CA GLU A 494 -36.06 7.49 -0.66
C GLU A 494 -34.99 6.39 -0.79
N ASN A 495 -35.24 5.21 -0.23
CA ASN A 495 -34.24 4.16 -0.17
C ASN A 495 -34.23 3.30 -1.41
N PHE A 496 -33.01 2.96 -1.81
CA PHE A 496 -32.74 1.86 -2.71
C PHE A 496 -32.22 0.65 -1.93
N VAL A 497 -32.77 -0.54 -2.19
CA VAL A 497 -32.38 -1.81 -1.56
C VAL A 497 -31.93 -2.82 -2.60
N LEU A 498 -30.70 -3.31 -2.41
CA LEU A 498 -30.19 -4.50 -3.07
C LEU A 498 -30.05 -5.61 -2.04
N SER A 499 -30.56 -6.79 -2.32
CA SER A 499 -30.24 -7.99 -1.54
C SER A 499 -29.35 -8.93 -2.32
N ILE A 500 -28.40 -9.57 -1.65
CA ILE A 500 -27.47 -10.54 -2.21
C ILE A 500 -27.48 -11.76 -1.29
N SER A 501 -28.03 -12.88 -1.76
CA SER A 501 -28.19 -14.11 -0.98
C SER A 501 -28.37 -15.32 -1.90
N ASP A 502 -28.22 -16.52 -1.34
CA ASP A 502 -28.68 -17.77 -1.96
C ASP A 502 -30.17 -18.08 -1.73
N GLY A 503 -30.88 -17.21 -1.01
CA GLY A 503 -32.34 -17.26 -0.86
C GLY A 503 -32.86 -18.41 -0.01
N GLU A 504 -32.00 -19.12 0.74
CA GLU A 504 -32.37 -20.22 1.63
C GLU A 504 -32.91 -19.70 2.98
N PHE A 505 -33.92 -18.82 2.92
CA PHE A 505 -34.57 -18.26 4.10
C PHE A 505 -35.96 -18.84 4.33
N GLU A 506 -36.35 -18.97 5.59
CA GLU A 506 -37.72 -19.31 5.94
C GLU A 506 -38.64 -18.09 5.75
N LEU A 507 -39.55 -18.16 4.78
CA LEU A 507 -40.52 -17.11 4.47
C LEU A 507 -41.92 -17.49 4.93
N THR A 508 -42.32 -16.98 6.08
CA THR A 508 -43.71 -17.06 6.52
C THR A 508 -44.60 -16.16 5.65
N GLU A 509 -45.89 -16.49 5.57
CA GLU A 509 -46.87 -15.68 4.83
C GLU A 509 -47.00 -14.25 5.36
N ASP A 510 -46.74 -14.03 6.65
CA ASP A 510 -46.71 -12.69 7.25
C ASP A 510 -45.54 -11.86 6.71
N ILE A 511 -44.33 -12.44 6.66
CA ILE A 511 -43.13 -11.77 6.12
C ILE A 511 -43.34 -11.38 4.65
N LYS A 512 -43.91 -12.28 3.85
CA LYS A 512 -44.23 -12.02 2.43
C LYS A 512 -45.13 -10.80 2.29
N LYS A 513 -46.28 -10.81 2.98
CA LYS A 513 -47.26 -9.70 2.93
C LYS A 513 -46.64 -8.37 3.34
N ARG A 514 -45.86 -8.35 4.42
CA ARG A 514 -45.19 -7.15 4.93
C ARG A 514 -44.15 -6.60 3.96
N LEU A 515 -43.33 -7.48 3.38
CA LEU A 515 -42.34 -7.12 2.37
C LEU A 515 -43.01 -6.52 1.12
N GLU A 516 -44.06 -7.18 0.60
CA GLU A 516 -44.81 -6.69 -0.55
C GLU A 516 -45.52 -5.37 -0.28
N GLN A 517 -46.09 -5.19 0.92
CA GLN A 517 -46.65 -3.91 1.34
C GLN A 517 -45.59 -2.81 1.32
N LYS A 518 -44.37 -3.05 1.81
CA LYS A 518 -43.30 -2.03 1.76
C LYS A 518 -42.83 -1.73 0.34
N ILE A 519 -42.61 -2.74 -0.49
CA ILE A 519 -42.17 -2.55 -1.87
C ILE A 519 -43.24 -1.78 -2.67
N LYS A 520 -44.52 -2.17 -2.54
CA LYS A 520 -45.63 -1.58 -3.33
C LYS A 520 -46.18 -0.28 -2.76
N GLN A 521 -46.32 -0.14 -1.43
CA GLN A 521 -46.97 1.02 -0.80
C GLN A 521 -45.98 2.13 -0.44
N VAL A 522 -44.78 1.80 0.06
CA VAL A 522 -43.72 2.77 0.41
C VAL A 522 -42.85 3.12 -0.80
N LYS A 523 -43.07 2.43 -1.94
CA LYS A 523 -42.44 2.66 -3.25
C LYS A 523 -40.89 2.67 -3.20
N VAL A 524 -40.35 1.74 -2.43
CA VAL A 524 -38.91 1.44 -2.34
C VAL A 524 -38.47 0.71 -3.60
N ASP A 525 -37.36 1.13 -4.21
CA ASP A 525 -36.76 0.41 -5.32
C ASP A 525 -35.96 -0.78 -4.77
N TYR A 526 -36.39 -2.00 -5.11
CA TYR A 526 -35.81 -3.25 -4.62
C TYR A 526 -35.28 -4.09 -5.78
N ALA A 527 -34.09 -4.65 -5.63
CA ALA A 527 -33.55 -5.68 -6.51
C ALA A 527 -32.86 -6.78 -5.71
N HIS A 528 -32.77 -7.97 -6.31
CA HIS A 528 -32.16 -9.13 -5.67
C HIS A 528 -31.12 -9.79 -6.58
N ILE A 529 -29.95 -10.11 -6.03
CA ILE A 529 -28.95 -10.97 -6.63
C ILE A 529 -29.10 -12.34 -5.95
N GLN A 530 -29.61 -13.30 -6.71
CA GLN A 530 -29.78 -14.69 -6.31
C GLN A 530 -28.51 -15.47 -6.65
N ILE A 531 -27.84 -16.03 -5.65
CA ILE A 531 -26.64 -16.85 -5.82
C ILE A 531 -27.03 -18.33 -5.85
N GLY A 532 -26.71 -19.02 -6.94
CA GLY A 532 -27.10 -20.43 -7.15
C GLY A 532 -28.49 -20.58 -7.77
N GLU A 533 -29.22 -21.61 -7.33
CA GLU A 533 -30.53 -21.96 -7.90
C GLU A 533 -31.67 -21.05 -7.42
N ASP A 534 -32.82 -21.13 -8.10
CA ASP A 534 -34.03 -20.42 -7.64
C ASP A 534 -34.56 -21.06 -6.36
N THR A 535 -34.84 -20.23 -5.36
CA THR A 535 -35.57 -20.61 -4.14
C THR A 535 -36.98 -20.05 -4.12
N ASP A 536 -37.76 -20.44 -3.11
CA ASP A 536 -39.09 -19.88 -2.82
C ASP A 536 -39.04 -18.34 -2.69
N PHE A 537 -37.95 -17.79 -2.15
CA PHE A 537 -37.76 -16.34 -2.05
C PHE A 537 -37.62 -15.68 -3.41
N SER A 538 -36.70 -16.18 -4.23
CA SER A 538 -36.43 -15.63 -5.56
C SER A 538 -37.66 -15.72 -6.46
N SER A 539 -38.44 -16.81 -6.34
CA SER A 539 -39.68 -17.03 -7.07
C SER A 539 -40.78 -16.08 -6.61
N TYR A 540 -40.87 -15.84 -5.29
CA TYR A 540 -41.77 -14.87 -4.72
C TYR A 540 -41.46 -13.44 -5.18
N LEU A 541 -40.19 -13.03 -5.16
CA LEU A 541 -39.77 -11.70 -5.64
C LEU A 541 -40.14 -11.48 -7.11
N LYS A 542 -39.89 -12.47 -7.98
CA LYS A 542 -40.31 -12.39 -9.39
C LYS A 542 -41.84 -12.24 -9.53
N LYS A 543 -42.63 -12.92 -8.69
CA LYS A 543 -44.10 -12.85 -8.69
C LYS A 543 -44.63 -11.46 -8.34
N ILE A 544 -43.88 -10.68 -7.56
CA ILE A 544 -44.25 -9.29 -7.20
C ILE A 544 -43.54 -8.25 -8.07
N ASP A 545 -43.06 -8.63 -9.25
CA ASP A 545 -42.36 -7.80 -10.25
C ASP A 545 -41.04 -7.17 -9.76
N VAL A 546 -40.36 -7.83 -8.80
CA VAL A 546 -39.02 -7.43 -8.36
C VAL A 546 -37.96 -8.05 -9.28
N PRO A 547 -36.98 -7.26 -9.78
CA PRO A 547 -35.87 -7.80 -10.56
C PRO A 547 -35.00 -8.77 -9.75
N VAL A 548 -34.81 -9.97 -10.28
CA VAL A 548 -33.93 -11.01 -9.72
C VAL A 548 -32.83 -11.35 -10.72
N PHE A 549 -31.59 -11.15 -10.32
CA PHE A 549 -30.39 -11.44 -11.11
C PHE A 549 -29.75 -12.72 -10.60
N LYS A 550 -29.71 -13.77 -11.41
CA LYS A 550 -29.05 -15.03 -11.04
C LYS A 550 -27.55 -14.94 -11.24
N VAL A 551 -26.80 -15.47 -10.29
CA VAL A 551 -25.33 -15.54 -10.34
C VAL A 551 -24.90 -16.96 -9.96
N ARG A 552 -24.21 -17.65 -10.87
CA ARG A 552 -23.54 -18.93 -10.58
C ARG A 552 -22.02 -18.81 -10.62
N GLY A 553 -21.49 -17.68 -11.08
CA GLY A 553 -20.06 -17.40 -11.06
C GLY A 553 -19.71 -15.98 -11.46
N ASP A 554 -18.41 -15.76 -11.64
CA ASP A 554 -17.82 -14.44 -11.92
C ASP A 554 -18.33 -13.77 -13.18
N ASP A 555 -18.58 -14.55 -14.23
CA ASP A 555 -19.03 -14.02 -15.50
C ASP A 555 -20.47 -13.53 -15.44
N ASP A 556 -21.32 -14.22 -14.65
CA ASP A 556 -22.69 -13.78 -14.41
C ASP A 556 -22.67 -12.49 -13.61
N LEU A 557 -21.90 -12.45 -12.52
CA LEU A 557 -21.77 -11.26 -11.66
C LEU A 557 -21.25 -10.04 -12.44
N ALA A 558 -20.32 -10.25 -13.38
CA ALA A 558 -19.78 -9.19 -14.24
C ALA A 558 -20.79 -8.70 -15.29
N LYS A 559 -21.69 -9.58 -15.75
CA LYS A 559 -22.77 -9.27 -16.70
C LYS A 559 -23.99 -8.69 -16.01
N THR A 560 -24.11 -8.85 -14.69
CA THR A 560 -25.13 -8.22 -13.85
C THR A 560 -24.95 -6.71 -13.91
N MET A 561 -25.49 -6.08 -14.94
CA MET A 561 -25.72 -4.65 -14.99
C MET A 561 -27.01 -4.41 -14.23
N ILE A 562 -26.92 -3.71 -13.11
CA ILE A 562 -28.13 -3.38 -12.37
C ILE A 562 -28.67 -2.08 -12.95
N SER A 563 -29.53 -2.22 -13.96
CA SER A 563 -30.23 -1.10 -14.59
C SER A 563 -31.45 -0.72 -13.75
N PHE A 564 -31.45 0.48 -13.16
CA PHE A 564 -32.51 0.96 -12.27
C PHE A 564 -33.37 2.06 -12.92
N VAL A 565 -33.46 2.07 -14.25
CA VAL A 565 -33.95 3.23 -15.01
C VAL A 565 -35.48 3.46 -14.90
N SER A 566 -36.30 2.53 -14.37
CA SER A 566 -37.74 2.55 -14.71
C SER A 566 -38.75 3.12 -13.69
N SER A 567 -38.52 3.14 -12.37
CA SER A 567 -39.57 3.43 -11.36
C SER A 567 -39.44 4.76 -10.62
N TYR A 568 -38.23 5.16 -10.21
CA TYR A 568 -38.01 6.43 -9.48
C TYR A 568 -38.24 7.66 -10.38
N TYR A 569 -37.80 7.59 -11.65
CA TYR A 569 -37.68 8.76 -12.53
C TYR A 569 -38.92 9.06 -13.39
N ARG A 570 -39.85 8.11 -13.58
CA ARG A 570 -41.19 8.43 -14.13
C ARG A 570 -41.93 9.49 -13.30
N ARG A 571 -41.54 9.69 -12.03
CA ARG A 571 -42.17 10.69 -11.14
C ARG A 571 -41.75 12.13 -11.44
N ILE A 572 -40.59 12.37 -12.07
CA ILE A 572 -40.10 13.73 -12.32
C ILE A 572 -40.70 14.31 -13.61
N GLU A 573 -41.03 13.47 -14.60
CA GLU A 573 -41.70 13.90 -15.83
C GLU A 573 -43.20 14.22 -15.64
N VAL A 574 -43.84 13.71 -14.58
CA VAL A 574 -45.26 13.98 -14.30
C VAL A 574 -45.47 15.28 -13.49
N CYS A 575 -44.39 15.91 -13.01
CA CYS A 575 -44.43 17.19 -12.28
C CYS A 575 -43.75 18.35 -13.03
N LYS A 576 -43.65 18.30 -14.35
CA LYS A 576 -43.30 19.45 -15.20
C LYS A 576 -44.48 19.92 -16.01
#